data_AF-A0A538I7D2-F1
#
_entry.id   AF-A0A538I7D2-F1
#
_cell.length_a   1.000
_cell.length_b   1.000
_cell.length_c   1.000
_cell.angle_alpha   90.00
_cell.angle_beta   90.00
_cell.angle_gamma   90.00
#
_symmetry.space_group_name_H-M   'P 1'
#
loop_
_entity.id
_entity.type
_entity.pdbx_description
1 polymer ?
#
loop_
_entity_poly.entity_id
_entity_poly.type
_entity_poly.pdbx_seq_one_letter_code
_entity_poly.pdbx_strand_id
1 'polypeptide(L)'
;MKPRITAAAGLVSAVLVLGALMLFVGGTGQAQTVHVCSPTDRQFIGVAQLNMASLSSASEDFLRGGAKPASVIDVATQSLQNVQRTHPEDPSLTKTRAILGAMFVEYGKAIRADAKHKDPGTYIYRAYGLANFAHDVLAQAQRPLEQRGCDVSPLL
;
A
#
# COMPACT_ATOMS: atom_id res chain seq x y z
N MET A 1 16.41 76.22 18.38
CA MET A 1 16.68 74.78 18.62
C MET A 1 15.91 73.97 17.57
N LYS A 2 16.58 73.07 16.83
CA LYS A 2 16.01 72.25 15.74
C LYS A 2 15.82 70.80 16.24
N PRO A 3 14.69 70.14 15.93
CA PRO A 3 14.64 68.71 15.66
C PRO A 3 14.28 68.50 14.18
N ARG A 4 15.18 68.02 13.29
CA ARG A 4 15.61 66.64 13.04
C ARG A 4 14.45 65.67 12.75
N ILE A 5 14.36 65.38 11.44
CA ILE A 5 13.51 64.43 10.75
C ILE A 5 13.92 63.00 11.13
N THR A 6 12.93 62.21 11.56
CA THR A 6 12.90 60.74 11.59
C THR A 6 11.41 60.41 11.42
N ALA A 7 10.94 59.61 10.47
CA ALA A 7 11.36 58.25 10.19
C ALA A 7 11.11 57.90 8.72
N ALA A 8 12.11 57.24 8.13
CA ALA A 8 12.00 56.47 6.91
C ALA A 8 11.40 55.08 7.20
N ALA A 9 11.01 54.40 6.12
CA ALA A 9 10.77 52.96 6.00
C ALA A 9 9.36 52.43 6.32
N GLY A 10 8.37 52.92 5.58
CA GLY A 10 7.23 52.10 5.18
C GLY A 10 7.63 51.21 4.00
N LEU A 11 8.14 50.00 4.26
CA LEU A 11 8.42 49.01 3.21
C LEU A 11 8.65 47.59 3.79
N VAL A 12 7.67 47.06 4.52
CA VAL A 12 7.71 45.64 4.96
C VAL A 12 6.45 44.85 4.57
N SER A 13 5.41 45.49 4.02
CA SER A 13 4.11 44.82 3.80
C SER A 13 3.96 44.08 2.47
N ALA A 14 4.94 44.12 1.55
CA ALA A 14 4.78 43.53 0.21
C ALA A 14 5.16 42.03 0.11
N VAL A 15 5.91 41.48 1.07
CA VAL A 15 6.38 40.08 0.99
C VAL A 15 5.33 39.09 1.50
N LEU A 16 4.43 39.50 2.39
CA LEU A 16 3.41 38.63 2.98
C LEU A 16 2.21 38.35 2.05
N VAL A 17 1.96 39.22 1.06
CA VAL A 17 0.81 39.03 0.14
C VAL A 17 1.15 38.04 -0.98
N LEU A 18 2.42 37.94 -1.41
CA LEU A 18 2.82 36.96 -2.43
C LEU A 18 2.94 35.53 -1.87
N GLY A 19 3.25 35.37 -0.58
CA GLY A 19 3.33 34.05 0.07
C GLY A 19 1.98 33.40 0.32
N ALA A 20 0.92 34.20 0.51
CA ALA A 20 -0.43 33.69 0.79
C ALA A 20 -1.12 33.11 -0.45
N LEU A 21 -0.75 33.53 -1.67
CA LEU A 21 -1.40 33.00 -2.89
C LEU A 21 -0.93 31.58 -3.28
N MET A 22 0.28 31.18 -2.89
CA MET A 22 0.79 29.83 -3.20
C MET A 22 0.13 28.72 -2.37
N LEU A 23 -0.56 29.07 -1.28
CA LEU A 23 -1.30 28.10 -0.44
C LEU A 23 -2.71 27.81 -0.95
N PHE A 24 -3.20 28.56 -1.94
CA PHE A 24 -4.53 28.34 -2.55
C PHE A 24 -4.48 27.65 -3.92
N VAL A 25 -3.30 27.30 -4.42
CA VAL A 25 -3.17 26.30 -5.50
C VAL A 25 -3.29 24.91 -4.87
N GLY A 26 -4.49 24.63 -4.35
CA GLY A 26 -4.95 23.28 -4.10
C GLY A 26 -5.04 22.57 -5.44
N GLY A 27 -3.94 21.97 -5.87
CA GLY A 27 -3.89 21.16 -7.06
C GLY A 27 -4.84 19.98 -6.90
N THR A 28 -6.04 20.09 -7.45
CA THR A 28 -6.90 18.94 -7.80
C THR A 28 -6.30 18.19 -9.00
N GLY A 29 -4.98 18.06 -9.05
CA GLY A 29 -4.26 17.25 -10.01
C GLY A 29 -4.34 15.82 -9.56
N GLN A 30 -5.49 15.17 -9.77
CA GLN A 30 -5.50 13.72 -9.96
C GLN A 30 -4.65 13.49 -11.22
N ALA A 31 -3.34 13.31 -11.05
CA ALA A 31 -2.48 12.88 -12.15
C ALA A 31 -3.17 11.64 -12.75
N GLN A 32 -3.61 11.73 -13.99
CA GLN A 32 -4.31 10.64 -14.65
C GLN A 32 -3.38 9.44 -14.63
N THR A 33 -3.72 8.44 -13.80
CA THR A 33 -2.93 7.21 -13.71
C THR A 33 -3.15 6.48 -15.03
N VAL A 34 -2.10 6.41 -15.85
CA VAL A 34 -2.14 5.67 -17.10
C VAL A 34 -1.97 4.20 -16.74
N HIS A 35 -3.07 3.47 -16.83
CA HIS A 35 -3.05 2.05 -16.61
C HIS A 35 -2.45 1.31 -17.81
N VAL A 36 -1.84 0.16 -17.55
CA VAL A 36 -1.32 -0.76 -18.56
C VAL A 36 -1.70 -2.20 -18.17
N CYS A 37 -1.54 -3.13 -19.11
CA CYS A 37 -1.66 -4.55 -18.83
C CYS A 37 -0.65 -5.31 -19.68
N SER A 38 0.55 -5.47 -19.12
CA SER A 38 1.66 -6.20 -19.69
C SER A 38 1.63 -7.69 -19.28
N PRO A 39 2.49 -8.53 -19.87
CA PRO A 39 2.68 -9.89 -19.38
C PRO A 39 3.12 -9.97 -17.92
N THR A 40 3.91 -9.01 -17.42
CA THR A 40 4.36 -9.00 -16.02
C THR A 40 3.26 -8.60 -15.05
N ASP A 41 2.31 -7.77 -15.49
CA ASP A 41 1.09 -7.44 -14.75
C ASP A 41 0.22 -8.68 -14.53
N ARG A 42 -0.04 -9.45 -15.59
CA ARG A 42 -0.81 -10.71 -15.51
C ARG A 42 -0.09 -11.76 -14.65
N GLN A 43 1.23 -11.85 -14.79
CA GLN A 43 2.04 -12.71 -13.92
C GLN A 43 1.88 -12.32 -12.45
N PHE A 44 1.97 -11.03 -12.13
CA PHE A 44 1.77 -10.55 -10.76
C PHE A 44 0.38 -10.91 -10.23
N ILE A 45 -0.69 -10.68 -10.99
CA ILE A 45 -2.06 -11.00 -10.58
C ILE A 45 -2.19 -12.50 -10.23
N GLY A 46 -1.73 -13.38 -11.12
CA GLY A 46 -1.78 -14.83 -10.89
C GLY A 46 -0.95 -15.26 -9.68
N VAL A 47 0.24 -14.69 -9.50
CA VAL A 47 1.08 -14.93 -8.32
C VAL A 47 0.39 -14.44 -7.05
N ALA A 48 -0.14 -13.23 -7.03
CA ALA A 48 -0.83 -12.68 -5.87
C ALA A 48 -2.02 -13.56 -5.46
N GLN A 49 -2.84 -14.00 -6.43
CA GLN A 49 -4.02 -14.82 -6.18
C GLN A 49 -3.65 -16.15 -5.53
N LEU A 50 -2.67 -16.86 -6.10
CA LEU A 50 -2.20 -18.14 -5.56
C LEU A 50 -1.64 -18.00 -4.14
N ASN A 51 -0.88 -16.93 -3.88
CA ASN A 51 -0.25 -16.72 -2.58
C ASN A 51 -1.24 -16.25 -1.51
N MET A 52 -2.26 -15.47 -1.86
CA MET A 52 -3.37 -15.14 -0.96
C MET A 52 -4.20 -16.38 -0.61
N ALA A 53 -4.52 -17.21 -1.59
CA ALA A 53 -5.21 -18.48 -1.35
C ALA A 53 -4.40 -19.44 -0.47
N SER A 54 -3.09 -19.55 -0.74
CA SER A 54 -2.18 -20.38 0.04
C SER A 54 -2.08 -19.92 1.49
N LEU A 55 -1.95 -18.60 1.72
CA LEU A 55 -1.95 -18.05 3.07
C LEU A 55 -3.29 -18.29 3.77
N SER A 56 -4.41 -18.05 3.09
CA SER A 56 -5.76 -18.27 3.64
C SER A 56 -5.96 -19.71 4.10
N SER A 57 -5.62 -20.69 3.26
CA SER A 57 -5.69 -22.12 3.60
C SER A 57 -4.80 -22.46 4.80
N ALA A 58 -3.53 -22.03 4.80
CA ALA A 58 -2.61 -22.29 5.91
C ALA A 58 -3.09 -21.64 7.23
N SER A 59 -3.69 -20.46 7.14
CA SER A 59 -4.24 -19.73 8.28
C SER A 59 -5.45 -20.46 8.87
N GLU A 60 -6.34 -20.96 8.03
CA GLU A 60 -7.50 -21.72 8.45
C GLU A 60 -7.11 -23.03 9.14
N ASP A 61 -6.16 -23.77 8.57
CA ASP A 61 -5.62 -24.98 9.19
C ASP A 61 -4.96 -24.66 10.54
N PHE A 62 -4.25 -23.54 10.64
CA PHE A 62 -3.66 -23.09 11.91
C PHE A 62 -4.72 -22.79 12.98
N LEU A 63 -5.76 -22.03 12.62
CA LEU A 63 -6.85 -21.67 13.54
C LEU A 63 -7.65 -22.89 14.01
N ARG A 64 -7.72 -23.95 13.20
CA ARG A 64 -8.34 -25.23 13.56
C ARG A 64 -7.40 -26.18 14.32
N GLY A 65 -6.15 -25.78 14.56
CA GLY A 65 -5.13 -26.60 15.21
C GLY A 65 -4.50 -27.69 14.31
N GLY A 66 -4.77 -27.66 13.01
CA GLY A 66 -4.25 -28.59 12.00
C GLY A 66 -2.86 -28.23 11.46
N ALA A 67 -2.40 -26.99 11.61
CA ALA A 67 -1.07 -26.55 11.18
C ALA A 67 -0.21 -26.02 12.35
N LYS A 68 1.11 -26.19 12.23
CA LYS A 68 2.08 -25.61 13.16
C LYS A 68 2.37 -24.15 12.81
N PRO A 69 2.68 -23.27 13.78
CA PRO A 69 3.03 -21.88 13.49
C PRO A 69 4.16 -21.72 12.47
N ALA A 70 5.18 -22.59 12.54
CA ALA A 70 6.31 -22.57 11.60
C ALA A 70 5.87 -22.72 10.15
N SER A 71 4.93 -23.63 9.86
CA SER A 71 4.41 -23.87 8.51
C SER A 71 3.70 -22.64 7.94
N VAL A 72 2.94 -21.92 8.77
CA VAL A 72 2.24 -20.69 8.36
C VAL A 72 3.25 -19.55 8.12
N ILE A 73 4.28 -19.45 8.95
CA ILE A 73 5.38 -18.48 8.77
C ILE A 73 6.14 -18.76 7.46
N ASP A 74 6.38 -20.03 7.13
CA ASP A 74 7.03 -20.42 5.88
C ASP A 74 6.18 -20.03 4.67
N VAL A 75 4.86 -20.29 4.71
CA VAL A 75 3.92 -19.85 3.66
C VAL A 75 3.94 -18.33 3.51
N ALA A 76 3.83 -17.56 4.61
CA ALA A 76 3.89 -16.10 4.53
C ALA A 76 5.21 -15.59 3.95
N THR A 77 6.34 -16.22 4.31
CA THR A 77 7.67 -15.87 3.81
C THR A 77 7.81 -16.22 2.32
N GLN A 78 7.30 -17.37 1.90
CA GLN A 78 7.31 -17.78 0.50
C GLN A 78 6.42 -16.86 -0.34
N SER A 79 5.24 -16.51 0.17
CA SER A 79 4.33 -15.56 -0.47
C SER A 79 4.97 -14.20 -0.68
N LEU A 80 5.67 -13.68 0.34
CA LEU A 80 6.47 -12.46 0.23
C LEU A 80 7.49 -12.55 -0.91
N GLN A 81 8.29 -13.62 -0.94
CA GLN A 81 9.32 -13.80 -1.97
C GLN A 81 8.71 -13.91 -3.37
N ASN A 82 7.60 -14.63 -3.51
CA ASN A 82 6.91 -14.83 -4.76
C ASN A 82 6.41 -13.49 -5.32
N VAL A 83 5.71 -12.68 -4.52
CA VAL A 83 5.25 -11.36 -4.98
C VAL A 83 6.41 -10.41 -5.25
N GLN A 84 7.49 -10.43 -4.45
CA GLN A 84 8.64 -9.57 -4.65
C GLN A 84 9.41 -9.85 -5.95
N ARG A 85 9.42 -11.10 -6.43
CA ARG A 85 10.05 -11.51 -7.69
C ARG A 85 9.28 -11.06 -8.94
N THR A 86 8.04 -10.60 -8.78
CA THR A 86 7.26 -10.01 -9.86
C THR A 86 7.56 -8.52 -10.00
N HIS A 87 7.43 -8.02 -11.23
CA HIS A 87 7.71 -6.63 -11.59
C HIS A 87 6.57 -6.10 -12.49
N PRO A 88 5.36 -5.90 -11.94
CA PRO A 88 4.27 -5.30 -12.70
C PRO A 88 4.67 -3.89 -13.16
N GLU A 89 4.17 -3.50 -14.32
CA GLU A 89 4.40 -2.17 -14.92
C GLU A 89 3.26 -1.21 -14.54
N ASP A 90 2.05 -1.73 -14.33
CA ASP A 90 0.93 -0.90 -13.94
C ASP A 90 1.18 -0.24 -12.57
N PRO A 91 0.96 1.09 -12.43
CA PRO A 91 1.20 1.78 -11.16
C PRO A 91 0.40 1.23 -9.98
N SER A 92 -0.85 0.83 -10.21
CA SER A 92 -1.72 0.28 -9.16
C SER A 92 -1.29 -1.13 -8.76
N LEU A 93 -0.85 -1.95 -9.71
CA LEU A 93 -0.31 -3.28 -9.42
C LEU A 93 1.05 -3.22 -8.73
N THR A 94 1.91 -2.27 -9.11
CA THR A 94 3.18 -1.98 -8.42
C THR A 94 2.95 -1.61 -6.97
N LYS A 95 1.98 -0.71 -6.72
CA LYS A 95 1.60 -0.31 -5.36
C LYS A 95 1.02 -1.49 -4.58
N THR A 96 0.13 -2.26 -5.18
CA THR A 96 -0.46 -3.46 -4.59
C THR A 96 0.61 -4.48 -4.19
N ARG A 97 1.60 -4.74 -5.06
CA ARG A 97 2.73 -5.63 -4.76
C ARG A 97 3.48 -5.21 -3.50
N ALA A 98 3.76 -3.92 -3.33
CA ALA A 98 4.43 -3.40 -2.14
C ALA A 98 3.57 -3.60 -0.88
N ILE A 99 2.27 -3.33 -0.97
CA ILE A 99 1.32 -3.48 0.15
C ILE A 99 1.20 -4.95 0.56
N LEU A 100 1.02 -5.88 -0.39
CA LEU A 100 0.96 -7.32 -0.12
C LEU A 100 2.27 -7.83 0.50
N GLY A 101 3.43 -7.34 0.03
CA GLY A 101 4.71 -7.66 0.66
C GLY A 101 4.74 -7.26 2.14
N ALA A 102 4.30 -6.05 2.48
CA ALA A 102 4.19 -5.62 3.87
C ALA A 102 3.17 -6.45 4.67
N MET A 103 2.04 -6.80 4.04
CA MET A 103 0.98 -7.62 4.65
C MET A 103 1.52 -8.99 5.08
N PHE A 104 2.27 -9.68 4.21
CA PHE A 104 2.87 -10.98 4.51
C PHE A 104 3.86 -10.89 5.68
N VAL A 105 4.64 -9.80 5.76
CA VAL A 105 5.57 -9.56 6.87
C VAL A 105 4.83 -9.40 8.20
N GLU A 106 3.79 -8.56 8.24
CA GLU A 106 3.00 -8.35 9.45
C GLU A 106 2.25 -9.62 9.85
N TYR A 107 1.72 -10.38 8.90
CA TYR A 107 1.08 -11.66 9.16
C TYR A 107 2.06 -12.67 9.81
N GLY A 108 3.27 -12.81 9.25
CA GLY A 108 4.31 -13.67 9.83
C GLY A 108 4.76 -13.23 11.23
N LYS A 109 4.72 -11.92 11.54
CA LYS A 109 4.96 -11.41 12.90
C LYS A 109 3.84 -11.79 13.86
N ALA A 110 2.59 -11.75 13.42
CA ALA A 110 1.42 -12.16 14.21
C ALA A 110 1.55 -13.62 14.64
N ILE A 111 1.79 -14.53 13.69
CA ILE A 111 1.95 -15.96 13.99
C ILE A 111 3.14 -16.21 14.92
N ARG A 112 4.26 -15.49 14.73
CA ARG A 112 5.44 -15.62 15.60
C ARG A 112 5.19 -15.08 17.01
N ALA A 113 4.35 -14.06 17.18
CA ALA A 113 3.95 -13.56 18.49
C ALA A 113 3.06 -14.58 19.21
N ASP A 114 2.05 -15.09 18.52
CA ASP A 114 1.13 -16.12 19.04
C ASP A 114 1.89 -17.38 19.49
N ALA A 115 2.79 -17.89 18.64
CA ALA A 115 3.63 -19.06 18.94
C ALA A 115 4.54 -18.87 20.18
N LYS A 116 4.79 -17.62 20.58
CA LYS A 116 5.57 -17.26 21.77
C LYS A 116 4.69 -16.87 22.95
N HIS A 117 3.38 -17.15 22.87
CA HIS A 117 2.36 -16.74 23.84
C HIS A 117 2.37 -15.22 24.12
N LYS A 118 2.67 -14.43 23.09
CA LYS A 118 2.57 -12.97 23.10
C LYS A 118 1.35 -12.54 22.31
N ASP A 119 0.84 -11.35 22.61
CA ASP A 119 -0.30 -10.77 21.90
C ASP A 119 0.01 -10.59 20.39
N PRO A 120 -0.71 -11.29 19.48
CA PRO A 120 -0.56 -11.12 18.04
C PRO A 120 -1.39 -9.95 17.49
N GLY A 121 -2.28 -9.36 18.29
CA GLY A 121 -3.34 -8.44 17.89
C GLY A 121 -2.86 -7.25 17.06
N THR A 122 -1.76 -6.61 17.48
CA THR A 122 -1.22 -5.45 16.75
C THR A 122 -0.75 -5.81 15.34
N TYR A 123 -0.10 -6.98 15.18
CA TYR A 123 0.45 -7.40 13.89
C TYR A 123 -0.64 -7.89 12.95
N ILE A 124 -1.62 -8.66 13.47
CA ILE A 124 -2.72 -9.14 12.65
C ILE A 124 -3.61 -7.98 12.18
N TYR A 125 -3.87 -6.99 13.05
CA TYR A 125 -4.62 -5.78 12.67
C TYR A 125 -3.94 -5.02 11.53
N ARG A 126 -2.61 -4.87 11.57
CA ARG A 126 -1.84 -4.25 10.48
C ARG A 126 -1.89 -5.07 9.19
N ALA A 127 -1.78 -6.40 9.28
CA ALA A 127 -1.90 -7.27 8.11
C ALA A 127 -3.28 -7.11 7.45
N TYR A 128 -4.37 -7.14 8.22
CA TYR A 128 -5.72 -6.89 7.70
C TYR A 128 -5.87 -5.48 7.10
N GLY A 129 -5.36 -4.45 7.77
CA GLY A 129 -5.39 -3.09 7.24
C GLY A 129 -4.66 -2.95 5.90
N LEU A 130 -3.50 -3.62 5.77
CA LEU A 130 -2.75 -3.67 4.51
C LEU A 130 -3.51 -4.44 3.42
N ALA A 131 -4.13 -5.57 3.75
CA ALA A 131 -4.96 -6.32 2.80
C ALA A 131 -6.12 -5.46 2.26
N ASN A 132 -6.83 -4.75 3.13
CA ASN A 132 -7.90 -3.84 2.73
C ASN A 132 -7.38 -2.67 1.89
N PHE A 133 -6.21 -2.13 2.22
CA PHE A 133 -5.62 -1.07 1.42
C PHE A 133 -5.20 -1.54 0.01
N ALA A 134 -4.72 -2.79 -0.11
CA ALA A 134 -4.46 -3.42 -1.40
C ALA A 134 -5.77 -3.60 -2.19
N HIS A 135 -6.82 -4.10 -1.54
CA HIS A 135 -8.16 -4.21 -2.11
C HIS A 135 -8.65 -2.85 -2.65
N ASP A 136 -8.55 -1.78 -1.86
CA ASP A 136 -9.02 -0.45 -2.28
C ASP A 136 -8.25 0.09 -3.50
N VAL A 137 -6.93 -0.13 -3.55
CA VAL A 137 -6.11 0.24 -4.72
C VAL A 137 -6.58 -0.52 -5.97
N LEU A 138 -6.83 -1.83 -5.85
CA LEU A 138 -7.28 -2.65 -6.96
C LEU A 138 -8.72 -2.30 -7.38
N ALA A 139 -9.62 -2.07 -6.43
CA ALA A 139 -11.01 -1.70 -6.69
C ALA A 139 -11.10 -0.37 -7.47
N GLN A 140 -10.25 0.61 -7.14
CA GLN A 140 -10.15 1.87 -7.88
C GLN A 140 -9.61 1.68 -9.31
N ALA A 141 -8.72 0.71 -9.51
CA ALA A 141 -8.09 0.42 -10.79
C ALA A 141 -8.81 -0.67 -11.62
N GLN A 142 -9.85 -1.32 -11.07
CA GLN A 142 -10.45 -2.52 -11.66
C GLN A 142 -10.92 -2.29 -13.10
N ARG A 143 -11.81 -1.31 -13.32
CA ARG A 143 -12.31 -1.01 -14.67
C ARG A 143 -11.23 -0.64 -15.68
N PRO A 144 -10.30 0.30 -15.39
CA PRO A 144 -9.27 0.62 -16.38
C PRO A 144 -8.31 -0.54 -16.65
N LEU A 145 -7.98 -1.39 -15.66
CA LEU A 145 -7.18 -2.60 -15.88
C LEU A 145 -7.92 -3.64 -16.72
N GLU A 146 -9.21 -3.87 -16.45
CA GLU A 146 -10.04 -4.81 -17.18
C GLU A 146 -10.16 -4.43 -18.66
N GLN A 147 -10.37 -3.14 -18.96
CA GLN A 147 -10.39 -2.62 -20.34
C GLN A 147 -9.07 -2.87 -21.11
N ARG A 148 -7.97 -3.11 -20.39
CA ARG A 148 -6.65 -3.40 -20.95
C ARG A 148 -6.34 -4.90 -20.94
N GLY A 149 -7.26 -5.74 -20.45
CA GLY A 149 -7.15 -7.19 -20.43
C GLY A 149 -6.47 -7.76 -19.19
N CYS A 150 -6.48 -7.02 -18.07
CA CYS A 150 -6.05 -7.50 -16.76
C CYS A 150 -7.27 -7.55 -15.83
N ASP A 151 -7.75 -8.75 -15.51
CA ASP A 151 -8.82 -8.95 -14.53
C ASP A 151 -8.22 -9.11 -13.13
N VAL A 152 -8.54 -8.18 -12.23
CA VAL A 152 -8.13 -8.20 -10.83
C VAL A 152 -9.24 -8.66 -9.88
N SER A 153 -10.42 -9.00 -10.39
CA SER A 153 -11.56 -9.43 -9.60
C SER A 153 -11.27 -10.60 -8.66
N PRO A 154 -10.39 -11.58 -8.98
CA PRO A 154 -10.01 -12.64 -8.04
C PRO A 154 -9.21 -12.18 -6.81
N LEU A 155 -8.77 -10.92 -6.77
CA LEU A 155 -8.03 -10.31 -5.67
C LEU A 155 -8.88 -9.33 -4.84
N LEU A 156 -10.16 -9.20 -5.18
CA LEU A 156 -11.15 -8.40 -4.46
C LEU A 156 -12.04 -9.31 -3.60
#